data_AF-A0A5K1CN11-F1
#
_entry.id   AF-A0A5K1CN11-F1
#
_cell.length_a   1.000
_cell.length_b   1.000
_cell.length_c   1.000
_cell.angle_alpha   90.00
_cell.angle_beta   90.00
_cell.angle_gamma   90.00
#
_symmetry.space_group_name_H-M   'P 1'
#
loop_
_entity.id
_entity.type
_entity.pdbx_description
1 polymer ?
#
loop_
_entity_poly.entity_id
_entity_poly.type
_entity_poly.pdbx_seq_one_letter_code
_entity_poly.pdbx_strand_id
1 'polypeptide(L)'
;RGITLLLINLSSNTTVQAVVTSESYKQTAEVTEVGRMPGAWRKGGQTREEYHLTAKDGNLHSHTVLLNGKALDVSQSGRIPAFNPIIVSEREPISIVPFSIVFARIPYIDPYPCRI
;
A
#
# COMPACT_ATOMS: atom_id res chain seq x y z
N ARG A 1 4.60 15.34 -4.73
CA ARG A 1 5.62 14.83 -3.80
C ARG A 1 5.16 13.46 -3.31
N GLY A 2 6.09 12.52 -3.15
CA GLY A 2 5.78 11.11 -2.95
C GLY A 2 6.20 10.24 -4.12
N ILE A 3 6.40 8.96 -3.84
CA ILE A 3 6.65 7.92 -4.84
C ILE A 3 5.49 6.92 -4.83
N THR A 4 5.34 6.16 -5.91
CA THR A 4 4.46 4.99 -5.94
C THR A 4 5.30 3.79 -6.38
N LEU A 5 5.23 2.70 -5.62
CA LEU A 5 5.87 1.44 -5.95
C LEU A 5 4.85 0.51 -6.58
N LEU A 6 5.25 -0.16 -7.67
CA LEU A 6 4.54 -1.29 -8.24
C LEU A 6 5.29 -2.56 -7.84
N LEU A 7 4.64 -3.44 -7.08
CA LEU A 7 5.20 -4.69 -6.62
C LEU A 7 4.38 -5.84 -7.21
N ILE A 8 5.06 -6.82 -7.81
CA ILE A 8 4.41 -7.94 -8.48
C ILE A 8 4.95 -9.23 -7.86
N ASN A 9 4.05 -10.08 -7.37
CA ASN A 9 4.40 -11.41 -6.92
C ASN A 9 3.88 -12.45 -7.91
N LEU A 10 4.82 -13.12 -8.59
CA LEU A 10 4.54 -14.17 -9.57
C LEU A 10 4.62 -15.59 -8.96
N SER A 11 4.88 -15.69 -7.65
CA SER A 11 4.87 -16.96 -6.94
C SER A 11 3.44 -17.46 -6.74
N SER A 12 3.28 -18.78 -6.77
CA SER A 12 2.00 -19.46 -6.55
C SER A 12 1.70 -19.79 -5.09
N ASN A 13 2.71 -19.76 -4.23
CA ASN A 13 2.57 -20.26 -2.85
C ASN A 13 3.31 -19.43 -1.79
N THR A 14 3.99 -18.35 -2.17
CA THR A 14 4.69 -17.48 -1.21
C THR A 14 4.04 -16.11 -1.15
N THR A 15 3.87 -15.61 0.07
CA THR A 15 3.60 -14.20 0.33
C THR A 15 4.93 -13.48 0.56
N VAL A 16 5.17 -12.40 -0.17
CA VAL A 16 6.37 -11.57 -0.01
C VAL A 16 6.08 -10.42 0.94
N GLN A 17 7.01 -10.15 1.86
CA GLN A 17 6.95 -8.98 2.74
C GLN A 17 8.02 -7.98 2.30
N ALA A 18 7.58 -6.82 1.78
CA ALA A 18 8.49 -5.77 1.35
C ALA A 18 8.55 -4.65 2.40
N VAL A 19 9.75 -4.29 2.83
CA VAL A 19 9.98 -3.17 3.75
C VAL A 19 10.60 -2.03 2.98
N VAL A 20 10.00 -0.84 3.09
CA VAL A 20 10.53 0.37 2.45
C VAL A 20 11.29 1.17 3.49
N THR A 21 12.55 1.47 3.20
CA THR A 21 13.40 2.31 4.03
C THR A 21 13.85 3.53 3.23
N SER A 22 14.10 4.64 3.94
CA SER A 22 14.56 5.89 3.35
C SER A 22 15.59 6.52 4.27
N GLU A 23 16.71 7.00 3.72
CA GLU A 23 17.75 7.65 4.53
C GLU A 23 17.26 8.95 5.15
N SER A 24 16.40 9.69 4.44
CA SER A 24 15.71 10.88 4.97
C SER A 24 14.79 10.60 6.16
N TYR A 25 14.47 9.33 6.44
CA TYR A 25 13.57 8.91 7.53
C TYR A 25 14.31 8.47 8.81
N LYS A 26 15.64 8.34 8.79
CA LYS A 26 16.41 7.91 9.98
C LYS A 26 16.39 8.92 11.15
N GLN A 27 15.88 10.14 10.96
CA GLN A 27 15.89 11.19 12.00
C GLN A 27 14.66 11.24 12.91
N THR A 28 13.57 10.52 12.61
CA THR A 28 12.32 10.60 13.41
C THR A 28 12.08 9.41 14.34
N ALA A 29 12.92 8.37 14.29
CA ALA A 29 12.73 7.16 15.10
C ALA A 29 13.33 7.24 16.53
N GLU A 30 14.19 8.23 16.84
CA GLU A 30 14.87 8.32 18.14
C GLU A 30 14.10 9.06 19.24
N VAL A 31 12.90 9.62 18.97
CA VAL A 31 12.15 10.35 20.00
C VAL A 31 10.77 9.73 20.18
N THR A 32 10.64 8.77 21.10
CA THR A 32 9.53 8.68 22.10
C THR A 32 9.55 7.33 22.84
N GLU A 33 10.49 7.16 23.77
CA GLU A 33 10.33 6.23 24.91
C GLU A 33 9.88 6.98 26.16
N VAL A 34 8.71 7.65 26.15
CA VAL A 34 8.09 8.09 27.41
C VAL A 34 6.56 8.08 27.29
N GLY A 35 5.92 7.14 28.02
CA GLY A 35 4.52 7.25 28.45
C GLY A 35 3.49 6.43 27.67
N ARG A 36 3.15 5.23 28.17
CA ARG A 36 1.93 4.50 27.82
C ARG A 36 0.71 5.22 28.41
N MET A 37 -0.20 5.70 27.56
CA MET A 37 -1.61 5.96 27.92
C MET A 37 -2.53 5.26 26.90
N PRO A 38 -3.51 4.46 27.35
CA PRO A 38 -4.48 3.82 26.47
C PRO A 38 -5.58 4.83 26.10
N GLY A 39 -5.71 5.18 24.83
CA GLY A 39 -6.83 6.00 24.33
C GLY A 39 -6.48 7.20 23.44
N ALA A 40 -5.21 7.51 23.22
CA ALA A 40 -4.80 8.60 22.32
C ALA A 40 -4.54 8.08 20.90
N TRP A 41 -5.59 8.02 20.06
CA TRP A 41 -5.35 8.02 18.62
C TRP A 41 -4.67 9.34 18.26
N ARG A 42 -3.54 9.24 17.53
CA ARG A 42 -2.75 10.32 16.90
C ARG A 42 -1.61 10.91 17.73
N LYS A 43 -0.45 10.26 17.64
CA LYS A 43 0.86 10.94 17.47
C LYS A 43 1.59 10.36 16.24
N GLY A 44 1.36 11.06 15.11
CA GLY A 44 2.18 11.15 13.89
C GLY A 44 3.12 10.00 13.50
N GLY A 45 2.59 8.91 12.94
CA GLY A 45 3.31 8.08 11.98
C GLY A 45 2.91 8.47 10.56
N GLN A 46 3.84 8.44 9.61
CA GLN A 46 3.47 8.63 8.20
C GLN A 46 2.70 7.37 7.75
N THR A 47 1.75 7.57 6.84
CA THR A 47 0.91 6.49 6.32
C THR A 47 1.10 6.39 4.82
N ARG A 48 0.90 5.19 4.30
CA ARG A 48 0.89 4.91 2.88
C ARG A 48 -0.47 4.36 2.46
N GLU A 49 -0.80 4.57 1.20
CA GLU A 49 -1.99 4.02 0.58
C GLU A 49 -1.59 2.76 -0.19
N GLU A 50 -2.27 1.65 0.05
CA GLU A 50 -2.05 0.39 -0.65
C GLU A 50 -3.27 -0.03 -1.46
N TYR A 51 -3.02 -0.47 -2.69
CA TYR A 51 -4.00 -0.96 -3.64
C TYR A 51 -3.60 -2.35 -4.08
N HIS A 52 -4.21 -3.36 -3.48
CA HIS A 52 -3.95 -4.77 -3.74
C HIS A 52 -4.86 -5.27 -4.83
N LEU A 53 -4.28 -5.75 -5.91
CA LEU A 53 -4.99 -6.31 -7.05
C LEU A 53 -4.81 -7.83 -7.07
N THR A 54 -5.93 -8.54 -7.07
CA THR A 54 -5.97 -9.99 -7.22
C THR A 54 -6.96 -10.38 -8.30
N ALA A 55 -6.75 -11.52 -8.96
CA ALA A 55 -7.74 -12.06 -9.85
C ALA A 55 -8.94 -12.59 -9.07
N LYS A 56 -10.16 -12.39 -9.59
CA LYS A 56 -11.38 -12.93 -8.98
C LYS A 56 -11.25 -14.44 -8.81
N ASP A 57 -11.60 -14.94 -7.62
CA ASP A 57 -11.54 -16.34 -7.24
C ASP A 57 -10.14 -16.99 -7.37
N GLY A 58 -9.08 -16.17 -7.43
CA GLY A 58 -7.71 -16.64 -7.67
C GLY A 58 -7.46 -17.15 -9.09
N ASN A 59 -8.42 -16.98 -10.01
CA ASN A 59 -8.32 -17.46 -11.38
C ASN A 59 -7.59 -16.43 -12.26
N LEU A 60 -6.34 -16.71 -12.64
CA LEU A 60 -5.53 -15.83 -13.50
C LEU A 60 -6.15 -15.54 -14.88
N HIS A 61 -7.10 -16.35 -15.35
CA HIS A 61 -7.85 -16.13 -16.59
C HIS A 61 -9.14 -15.32 -16.39
N SER A 62 -9.43 -14.90 -15.15
CA SER A 62 -10.56 -14.01 -14.86
C SER A 62 -10.37 -12.67 -15.56
N HIS A 63 -11.40 -12.20 -16.26
CA HIS A 63 -11.48 -10.84 -16.78
C HIS A 63 -11.89 -9.82 -15.71
N THR A 64 -12.16 -10.27 -14.49
CA THR A 64 -12.46 -9.42 -13.33
C THR A 64 -11.29 -9.41 -12.36
N VAL A 65 -10.85 -8.20 -12.00
CA VAL A 65 -9.84 -7.94 -10.98
C VAL A 65 -10.53 -7.43 -9.72
N LEU A 66 -10.03 -7.84 -8.56
CA LEU A 66 -10.46 -7.34 -7.25
C LEU A 66 -9.45 -6.30 -6.77
N LEU A 67 -9.92 -5.11 -6.40
CA LEU A 67 -9.15 -4.12 -5.64
C LEU A 67 -9.47 -4.28 -4.16
N ASN A 68 -8.47 -4.61 -3.35
CA ASN A 68 -8.61 -4.77 -1.91
C ASN A 68 -9.76 -5.74 -1.56
N GLY A 69 -9.94 -6.80 -2.37
CA GLY A 69 -11.00 -7.79 -2.25
C GLY A 69 -12.34 -7.43 -2.89
N LYS A 70 -12.52 -6.21 -3.42
CA LYS A 70 -13.75 -5.77 -4.08
C LYS A 70 -13.60 -5.76 -5.60
N ALA A 71 -14.55 -6.34 -6.32
CA ALA A 71 -14.53 -6.33 -7.79
C ALA A 71 -14.47 -4.90 -8.35
N LEU A 72 -13.47 -4.68 -9.21
CA LEU A 72 -13.42 -3.53 -10.09
C LEU A 72 -14.28 -3.86 -11.29
N ASP A 73 -15.51 -3.37 -11.26
CA ASP A 73 -16.45 -3.47 -12.37
C ASP A 73 -16.99 -2.09 -12.72
N VAL A 74 -17.17 -1.87 -14.01
CA VAL A 74 -17.71 -0.62 -14.53
C VAL A 74 -19.22 -0.69 -14.38
N SER A 75 -19.86 0.41 -13.97
CA SER A 75 -21.32 0.41 -13.89
C SER A 75 -21.94 0.18 -15.27
N GLN A 76 -23.21 -0.22 -15.32
CA GLN A 76 -23.97 -0.33 -16.58
C GLN A 76 -23.93 0.95 -17.43
N SER A 77 -23.72 2.10 -16.80
CA SER A 77 -23.60 3.41 -17.45
C SER A 77 -22.16 3.79 -17.83
N GLY A 78 -21.20 2.86 -17.77
CA GLY A 78 -19.79 3.13 -18.10
C GLY A 78 -19.01 3.90 -17.03
N ARG A 79 -19.54 4.07 -15.80
CA ARG A 79 -18.83 4.83 -14.76
C ARG A 79 -17.73 4.00 -14.13
N ILE A 80 -16.53 4.56 -14.08
CA ILE A 80 -15.37 3.97 -13.41
C ILE A 80 -15.63 3.97 -11.89
N PRO A 81 -15.46 2.83 -11.19
CA PRO A 81 -15.66 2.76 -9.75
C PRO A 81 -14.55 3.52 -9.00
N ALA A 82 -14.83 3.93 -7.77
CA ALA A 82 -13.82 4.54 -6.90
C ALA A 82 -12.72 3.51 -6.54
N PHE A 83 -11.46 3.94 -6.61
CA PHE A 83 -10.31 3.14 -6.18
C PHE A 83 -9.98 3.49 -4.74
N ASN A 84 -10.57 2.76 -3.80
CA ASN A 84 -10.36 3.02 -2.38
C ASN A 84 -9.10 2.30 -1.88
N PRO A 85 -8.12 3.02 -1.30
CA PRO A 85 -6.94 2.40 -0.73
C PRO A 85 -7.22 1.74 0.62
N ILE A 86 -6.30 0.87 1.01
CA ILE A 86 -6.05 0.55 2.42
C ILE A 86 -5.02 1.53 2.94
N ILE A 87 -5.28 2.18 4.07
CA ILE A 87 -4.32 3.08 4.72
C ILE A 87 -3.50 2.25 5.71
N VAL A 88 -2.20 2.17 5.48
CA VAL A 88 -1.28 1.33 6.26
C VAL A 88 -0.20 2.21 6.90
N SER A 89 0.20 1.85 8.12
CA SER A 89 1.34 2.48 8.78
C SER A 89 2.61 2.22 7.99
N GLU A 90 3.48 3.22 7.84
CA GLU A 90 4.79 3.05 7.21
C GLU A 90 5.66 1.96 7.85
N ARG A 91 5.44 1.69 9.15
CA ARG A 91 6.23 0.74 9.94
C ARG A 91 5.85 -0.71 9.65
N GLU A 92 4.69 -0.94 9.07
CA GLU A 92 4.24 -2.27 8.69
C GLU A 92 4.84 -2.66 7.34
N PRO A 93 5.19 -3.93 7.09
CA PRO A 93 5.63 -4.36 5.77
C PRO A 93 4.47 -4.32 4.76
N ILE A 94 4.79 -4.19 3.48
CA ILE A 94 3.83 -4.37 2.38
C ILE A 94 3.74 -5.88 2.11
N SER A 95 2.59 -6.46 2.39
CA SER A 95 2.33 -7.90 2.18
C SER A 95 1.80 -8.14 0.77
N ILE A 96 2.54 -8.89 -0.05
CA ILE A 96 2.20 -9.16 -1.46
C ILE A 96 1.90 -10.66 -1.58
N VAL A 97 0.61 -11.00 -1.64
CA VAL A 97 0.14 -12.41 -1.69
C VAL A 97 0.48 -13.08 -3.02
N PRO A 98 0.40 -14.43 -3.14
CA PRO A 98 0.62 -15.13 -4.40
C PRO A 98 -0.20 -14.54 -5.55
N PHE A 99 0.40 -14.50 -6.75
CA PHE A 99 -0.24 -14.01 -7.99
C PHE A 99 -0.99 -12.69 -7.85
N SER A 100 -0.33 -11.70 -7.23
CA SER A 100 -0.93 -10.39 -6.98
C SER A 100 -0.02 -9.24 -7.38
N ILE A 101 -0.64 -8.08 -7.51
CA ILE A 101 0.02 -6.81 -7.78
C ILE A 101 -0.38 -5.85 -6.67
N VAL A 102 0.58 -5.09 -6.13
CA VAL A 102 0.33 -4.05 -5.14
C VAL A 102 0.88 -2.72 -5.65
N PHE A 103 0.03 -1.71 -5.69
CA PHE A 103 0.49 -0.32 -5.77
C PHE A 103 0.57 0.25 -4.37
N ALA A 104 1.75 0.69 -3.95
CA ALA A 104 1.96 1.34 -2.66
C ALA A 104 2.38 2.79 -2.88
N ARG A 105 1.50 3.73 -2.57
CA ARG A 105 1.76 5.16 -2.68
C ARG A 105 2.27 5.70 -1.36
N ILE A 106 3.46 6.28 -1.40
CA ILE A 106 4.21 6.77 -0.26
C ILE A 106 4.33 8.29 -0.40
N PRO A 107 3.39 9.07 0.14
CA PRO A 107 3.24 10.49 -0.17
C PRO A 107 4.35 11.38 0.42
N TYR A 108 5.07 10.86 1.41
CA TYR A 108 6.00 11.62 2.25
C TYR A 108 7.47 11.49 1.82
N ILE A 109 7.80 10.60 0.89
CA ILE A 109 9.14 10.53 0.31
C ILE A 109 9.26 11.63 -0.75
N ASP A 110 10.22 12.53 -0.57
CA ASP A 110 10.56 13.54 -1.57
C ASP A 110 11.82 13.07 -2.33
N PRO A 111 11.67 12.43 -3.50
CA PRO A 111 12.83 12.12 -4.31
C PRO A 111 13.42 13.45 -4.81
N TYR A 112 14.70 13.68 -4.53
CA TYR A 112 15.49 14.83 -5.00
C TYR A 112 15.21 15.25 -6.47
N PRO A 113 14.94 14.35 -7.45
CA PRO A 113 14.61 14.76 -8.83
C PRO A 113 13.19 15.28 -9.08
N CYS A 114 12.24 15.24 -8.12
CA CYS A 114 10.85 15.67 -8.33
C CYS A 114 10.54 17.09 -7.81
N ARG A 115 11.56 17.93 -7.64
CA ARG A 115 11.40 19.38 -7.41
C ARG A 115 11.38 20.10 -8.76
N ILE A 116 10.18 20.47 -9.21
CA ILE A 116 9.94 21.36 -10.37
C ILE A 116 9.83 22.79 -9.86
#